data_AF-A0A2R7NMY2-F1
#
_entry.id   AF-A0A2R7NMY2-F1
#
_cell.length_a   1.000
_cell.length_b   1.000
_cell.length_c   1.000
_cell.angle_alpha   90.00
_cell.angle_beta   90.00
_cell.angle_gamma   90.00
#
_symmetry.space_group_name_H-M   'P 1'
#
loop_
_entity.id
_entity.type
_entity.pdbx_description
1 polymer ?
#
loop_
_entity_poly.entity_id
_entity_poly.type
_entity_poly.pdbx_seq_one_letter_code
_entity_poly.pdbx_strand_id
1 'polypeptide(L)' 'SIQDEFKVFKDELRKLNIEVQKVVKVGNGSMDFHEVFYKSPRYEEVKSIYVQRHNLDSMIEKFKQAYH' A
#
# COMPACT_ATOMS: atom_id res chain seq x y z
N SER A 1 -2.15 -15.67 4.40
CA SER A 1 -2.64 -15.33 3.05
C SER A 1 -2.09 -13.96 2.65
N ILE A 2 -2.13 -13.55 1.37
CA ILE A 2 -1.73 -12.18 0.96
C ILE A 2 -2.47 -11.09 1.77
N GLN A 3 -3.68 -11.38 2.23
CA GLN A 3 -4.45 -10.46 3.08
C GLN A 3 -3.81 -10.24 4.46
N ASP A 4 -3.10 -11.23 5.00
CA ASP A 4 -2.42 -11.12 6.30
C ASP A 4 -1.15 -10.27 6.19
N GLU A 5 -0.46 -10.34 5.06
CA GLU A 5 0.82 -9.66 4.82
C GLU A 5 0.65 -8.15 4.65
N PHE A 6 -0.44 -7.73 4.01
CA PHE A 6 -0.77 -6.32 3.86
C PHE A 6 -1.55 -5.75 5.05
N LYS A 7 -1.87 -6.56 6.07
CA LYS A 7 -2.67 -6.09 7.21
C LYS A 7 -2.00 -4.93 7.93
N VAL A 8 -0.74 -5.08 8.32
CA VAL A 8 0.05 -4.03 8.99
C VAL A 8 0.15 -2.79 8.11
N PHE A 9 0.45 -2.97 6.81
CA PHE A 9 0.50 -1.88 5.84
C PHE A 9 -0.81 -1.08 5.79
N LYS A 10 -1.95 -1.75 5.71
CA LYS A 10 -3.28 -1.11 5.70
C LYS A 10 -3.58 -0.39 7.02
N ASP A 11 -3.25 -1.01 8.15
CA ASP A 11 -3.49 -0.44 9.47
C ASP A 11 -2.66 0.83 9.70
N GLU A 12 -1.39 0.84 9.27
CA GLU A 12 -0.52 2.02 9.36
C GLU A 12 -0.99 3.15 8.43
N LEU A 13 -1.37 2.86 7.19
CA LEU A 13 -1.92 3.87 6.28
C LEU A 13 -3.24 4.46 6.83
N ARG A 14 -4.08 3.65 7.47
CA ARG A 14 -5.34 4.11 8.06
C ARG A 14 -5.12 5.15 9.16
N LYS A 15 -4.03 5.06 9.94
CA LYS A 15 -3.65 6.07 10.93
C LYS A 15 -3.32 7.43 10.31
N LEU A 16 -2.99 7.45 9.01
CA LEU A 16 -2.72 8.67 8.22
C LEU A 16 -3.97 9.15 7.46
N ASN A 17 -5.15 8.63 7.77
CA ASN A 17 -6.41 8.82 7.02
C ASN A 17 -6.34 8.34 5.56
N ILE A 18 -5.44 7.39 5.26
CA ILE A 18 -5.31 6.78 3.93
C ILE A 18 -6.02 5.43 3.94
N GLU A 19 -6.95 5.22 3.01
CA GLU A 19 -7.73 4.00 2.91
C GLU A 19 -7.28 3.15 1.72
N VAL A 20 -6.80 1.94 1.98
CA VAL A 20 -6.44 0.97 0.93
C VAL A 20 -7.69 0.27 0.41
N GLN A 21 -8.03 0.53 -0.85
CA GLN A 21 -9.22 0.01 -1.52
C GLN A 21 -8.98 -1.39 -2.11
N LYS A 22 -7.83 -1.60 -2.74
CA LYS A 22 -7.54 -2.83 -3.49
C LYS A 22 -6.05 -3.12 -3.50
N VAL A 23 -5.72 -4.41 -3.49
CA VAL A 23 -4.35 -4.90 -3.71
C VAL A 23 -4.41 -5.96 -4.81
N VAL A 24 -3.62 -5.79 -5.86
CA VAL A 24 -3.58 -6.70 -7.01
C VAL A 24 -2.17 -7.23 -7.16
N LYS A 25 -1.98 -8.55 -7.21
CA LYS A 25 -0.67 -9.13 -7.57
C LYS A 25 -0.40 -8.83 -9.05
N VAL A 26 0.74 -8.21 -9.34
CA VAL A 26 1.16 -7.85 -10.70
C VAL A 26 2.44 -8.60 -11.02
N GLY A 27 2.41 -9.43 -12.07
CA GLY A 27 3.57 -10.18 -12.53
C GLY A 27 3.29 -11.65 -12.84
N ASN A 28 4.21 -12.25 -13.58
CA ASN A 28 4.17 -13.61 -14.09
C ASN A 28 5.07 -14.49 -13.20
N GLY A 29 4.48 -15.42 -12.46
CA GLY A 29 5.11 -16.58 -11.80
C GLY A 29 6.15 -16.33 -10.69
N SER A 30 7.11 -15.43 -10.90
CA SER A 30 8.29 -15.19 -10.05
C SER A 30 8.34 -13.81 -9.41
N MET A 31 7.52 -12.86 -9.87
CA MET A 31 7.50 -11.49 -9.36
C MET A 31 6.44 -11.31 -8.26
N ASP A 32 6.88 -10.89 -7.07
CA ASP A 32 6.03 -10.56 -5.91
C ASP A 32 5.73 -9.06 -5.80
N PHE A 33 5.40 -8.46 -6.94
CA PHE A 33 4.91 -7.09 -7.01
C PHE A 33 3.40 -7.06 -6.78
N HIS A 34 2.97 -6.02 -6.09
CA HIS A 34 1.57 -5.74 -5.84
C HIS A 34 1.29 -4.29 -6.19
N GLU A 35 0.21 -4.06 -6.92
CA GLU A 35 -0.35 -2.73 -7.09
C GLU A 35 -1.38 -2.48 -5.99
N VAL A 36 -1.15 -1.43 -5.22
CA VAL A 36 -2.01 -1.02 -4.09
C VAL A 36 -2.72 0.26 -4.47
N PHE A 37 -4.04 0.19 -4.52
CA PHE A 37 -4.94 1.30 -4.77
C PHE A 37 -5.40 1.89 -3.44
N TYR A 38 -5.27 3.20 -3.27
CA TYR A 38 -5.59 3.90 -2.03
C TYR A 38 -6.26 5.24 -2.26
N LYS A 39 -7.11 5.65 -1.33
CA LYS A 39 -7.69 6.98 -1.22
C LYS A 39 -6.96 7.76 -0.13
N SER A 40 -6.53 8.98 -0.45
CA SER A 40 -5.78 9.84 0.45
C SER A 40 -6.56 11.12 0.72
N PRO A 41 -6.44 11.74 1.90
CA PRO A 41 -7.12 13.00 2.19
C PRO A 41 -6.61 14.17 1.33
N ARG A 42 -5.46 14.01 0.66
CA ARG A 42 -4.85 15.04 -0.19
C ARG A 42 -5.35 15.03 -1.63
N TYR A 43 -6.00 13.96 -2.07
CA TYR A 43 -6.42 13.77 -3.45
C TYR A 43 -7.88 13.32 -3.50
N GLU A 44 -8.64 13.89 -4.43
CA GLU A 44 -10.03 13.48 -4.65
C GLU A 44 -10.12 12.09 -5.28
N GLU A 45 -9.18 11.78 -6.17
CA GLU A 45 -9.10 10.52 -6.90
C GLU A 45 -8.39 9.41 -6.11
N VAL A 46 -8.72 8.16 -6.45
CA VAL A 46 -7.95 6.99 -6.02
C VAL A 46 -6.59 6.99 -6.73
N LYS A 47 -5.51 6.83 -5.96
CA LYS A 47 -4.15 6.69 -6.47
C LYS A 47 -3.69 5.24 -6.35
N SER A 48 -2.67 4.85 -7.10
CA SER A 48 -2.04 3.55 -6.97
C SER A 48 -0.52 3.65 -6.84
N ILE A 49 0.07 2.64 -6.20
CA ILE A 49 1.53 2.45 -6.12
C ILE A 49 1.87 0.97 -6.34
N TYR A 50 3.07 0.73 -6.87
CA TYR A 50 3.64 -0.61 -6.92
C TYR A 50 4.55 -0.84 -5.72
N VAL A 51 4.34 -1.97 -5.04
CA VAL A 51 5.14 -2.36 -3.88
C VAL A 51 5.51 -3.84 -3.98
N GLN A 52 6.78 -4.13 -3.67
CA GLN A 52 7.22 -5.50 -3.45
C GLN A 52 6.92 -5.91 -2.02
N ARG A 53 6.49 -7.15 -1.81
CA ARG A 53 6.13 -7.67 -0.48
C ARG A 53 7.21 -7.40 0.59
N HIS A 54 8.49 -7.61 0.27
CA HIS A 54 9.59 -7.44 1.23
C HIS A 54 9.92 -5.96 1.53
N ASN A 55 9.33 -5.02 0.79
CA ASN A 55 9.56 -3.58 0.96
C ASN A 55 8.37 -2.84 1.61
N LEU A 56 7.41 -3.57 2.19
CA LEU A 56 6.22 -2.96 2.80
C LEU A 56 6.58 -2.02 3.95
N ASP A 57 7.48 -2.41 4.84
CA ASP A 57 7.89 -1.58 5.98
C ASP A 57 8.56 -0.28 5.51
N SER A 58 9.47 -0.37 4.54
CA SER A 58 10.09 0.81 3.92
C SER A 58 9.05 1.71 3.26
N MET A 59 8.01 1.12 2.64
CA MET A 59 6.93 1.90 2.03
C MET A 59 6.09 2.62 3.08
N ILE A 60 5.79 1.99 4.22
CA ILE A 60 5.07 2.62 5.35
C ILE A 60 5.80 3.88 5.81
N GLU A 61 7.12 3.79 6.00
CA GLU A 61 7.92 4.93 6.44
C GLU A 61 7.90 6.08 5.42
N LYS A 62 7.89 5.79 4.12
CA LYS A 62 7.70 6.82 3.08
C LYS A 62 6.34 7.49 3.18
N PHE A 63 5.26 6.75 3.45
CA PHE A 63 3.95 7.35 3.68
C PHE A 63 3.95 8.22 4.94
N LYS A 64 4.53 7.75 6.05
CA LYS A 64 4.64 8.56 7.27
C LYS A 64 5.39 9.87 7.02
N GLN A 65 6.53 9.82 6.34
CA GLN A 65 7.31 11.01 6.01
C GLN A 65 6.57 11.97 5.08
N ALA A 66 5.85 11.45 4.08
CA ALA A 66 5.12 12.27 3.15
C ALA A 66 3.88 12.92 3.79
N TYR A 67 3.23 12.25 4.75
CA TYR A 67 1.96 12.67 5.35
C TYR A 67 2.07 13.28 6.76
N HIS A 68 3.28 13.35 7.33
CA HIS A 68 3.58 14.16 8.51
C HIS A 68 3.47 15.66 8.21
#